data_AF-A0A090QST6-F1
#
_entry.id   AF-A0A090QST6-F1
#
_cell.length_a   1.000
_cell.length_b   1.000
_cell.length_c   1.000
_cell.angle_alpha   90.00
_cell.angle_beta   90.00
_cell.angle_gamma   90.00
#
_symmetry.space_group_name_H-M   'P 1'
#
loop_
_entity.id
_entity.type
_entity.pdbx_description
1 polymer ?
#
loop_
_entity_poly.entity_id
_entity_poly.type
_entity_poly.pdbx_seq_one_letter_code
_entity_poly.pdbx_strand_id
1 'polypeptide(L)'
;MTTSSQPDTSQNASAQKDERYKARQQKVKAEIDARVDAAQEEKGLFLIITGNGKGKSTSGFGTIARAVGHGQTCGVGQFIKGTWDCGERAC
;
A
#
# COMPACT_ATOMS: atom_id res chain seq x y z
N MET A 1 -37.78 43.56 -17.77
CA MET A 1 -36.37 43.20 -17.46
C MET A 1 -36.38 41.79 -16.88
N THR A 2 -36.27 40.76 -17.72
CA THR A 2 -36.20 39.36 -17.27
C THR A 2 -35.18 38.66 -18.15
N THR A 3 -33.90 38.75 -17.80
CA THR A 3 -32.84 37.93 -18.37
C THR A 3 -32.91 36.56 -17.71
N SER A 4 -33.54 35.60 -18.39
CA SER A 4 -33.42 34.18 -18.07
C SER A 4 -31.97 33.76 -18.32
N SER A 5 -31.17 33.73 -17.26
CA SER A 5 -29.83 33.16 -17.23
C SER A 5 -29.92 31.67 -17.53
N GLN A 6 -29.47 31.26 -18.72
CA GLN A 6 -29.34 29.85 -19.08
C GLN A 6 -28.26 29.17 -18.21
N PRO A 7 -28.46 27.92 -17.75
CA PRO A 7 -27.50 27.22 -16.92
C PRO A 7 -26.29 26.74 -17.74
N ASP A 8 -25.09 26.92 -17.18
CA ASP A 8 -23.80 26.53 -17.77
C ASP A 8 -23.69 25.01 -17.99
N THR A 9 -23.95 24.54 -19.22
CA THR A 9 -23.82 23.14 -19.67
C THR A 9 -22.44 22.53 -19.38
N SER A 10 -21.40 23.35 -19.23
CA SER A 10 -20.02 22.91 -18.95
C SER A 10 -19.81 22.42 -17.52
N GLN A 11 -20.48 23.02 -16.52
CA GLN A 11 -20.30 22.66 -15.10
C GLN A 11 -20.98 21.32 -14.74
N ASN A 12 -22.02 20.94 -15.50
CA ASN A 12 -22.79 19.73 -15.22
C ASN A 12 -22.06 18.45 -15.67
N ALA A 13 -21.24 18.52 -16.72
CA ALA A 13 -20.50 17.37 -17.25
C ALA A 13 -19.30 16.94 -16.38
N SER A 14 -18.65 17.87 -15.67
CA SER A 14 -17.61 17.56 -14.69
C SER A 14 -18.20 16.98 -13.42
N ALA A 15 -19.29 17.56 -12.91
CA ALA A 15 -20.00 17.06 -11.74
C ALA A 15 -20.48 15.61 -11.92
N GLN A 16 -21.04 15.27 -13.09
CA GLN A 16 -21.45 13.90 -13.42
C GLN A 16 -20.27 12.91 -13.50
N LYS A 17 -19.10 13.34 -13.99
CA LYS A 17 -17.89 12.50 -14.01
C LYS A 17 -17.37 12.26 -12.59
N ASP A 18 -17.38 13.27 -11.74
CA ASP A 18 -16.95 13.19 -10.34
C ASP A 18 -17.88 12.31 -9.51
N GLU A 19 -19.20 12.41 -9.72
CA GLU A 19 -20.18 11.52 -9.08
C GLU A 19 -20.00 10.07 -9.53
N ARG A 20 -19.78 9.84 -10.83
CA ARG A 20 -19.50 8.50 -11.35
C ARG A 20 -18.18 7.93 -10.81
N TYR A 21 -17.17 8.79 -10.63
CA TYR A 21 -15.91 8.41 -10.01
C TYR A 21 -16.09 8.08 -8.52
N LYS A 22 -16.77 8.92 -7.75
CA LYS A 22 -17.10 8.68 -6.34
C LYS A 22 -17.89 7.38 -6.16
N ALA A 23 -18.89 7.13 -7.01
CA ALA A 23 -19.68 5.90 -6.97
C ALA A 23 -18.84 4.65 -7.24
N ARG A 24 -17.83 4.73 -8.13
CA ARG A 24 -16.88 3.63 -8.37
C ARG A 24 -15.97 3.40 -7.16
N GLN A 25 -15.40 4.48 -6.61
CA GLN A 25 -14.53 4.38 -5.44
C GLN A 25 -15.29 3.85 -4.21
N GLN A 26 -16.55 4.22 -4.03
CA GLN A 26 -17.41 3.69 -2.97
C GLN A 26 -17.62 2.17 -3.10
N LYS A 27 -17.82 1.66 -4.32
CA LYS A 27 -17.94 0.20 -4.55
C LYS A 27 -16.65 -0.54 -4.23
N VAL A 28 -15.51 -0.03 -4.69
CA VAL A 28 -14.20 -0.63 -4.39
C VAL A 28 -13.92 -0.59 -2.89
N LYS A 29 -14.23 0.53 -2.23
CA LYS A 29 -14.10 0.66 -0.78
C LYS A 29 -14.94 -0.37 -0.04
N ALA A 30 -16.22 -0.53 -0.41
CA ALA A 30 -17.10 -1.51 0.23
C ALA A 30 -16.58 -2.95 0.09
N GLU A 31 -15.99 -3.30 -1.05
CA GLU A 31 -15.38 -4.63 -1.23
C GLU A 31 -14.12 -4.82 -0.39
N ILE A 32 -13.26 -3.79 -0.28
CA ILE A 32 -12.06 -3.83 0.56
C ILE A 32 -12.44 -3.94 2.03
N ASP A 33 -13.39 -3.12 2.48
CA ASP A 33 -13.88 -3.12 3.87
C ASP A 33 -14.44 -4.52 4.23
N ALA A 34 -15.24 -5.13 3.34
CA ALA A 34 -15.75 -6.50 3.55
C ALA A 34 -14.64 -7.55 3.63
N ARG A 35 -13.54 -7.41 2.86
CA ARG A 35 -12.38 -8.32 2.92
C ARG A 35 -11.58 -8.14 4.21
N VAL A 36 -11.44 -6.90 4.69
CA VAL A 36 -10.79 -6.59 5.96
C VAL A 36 -11.59 -7.17 7.11
N ASP A 37 -12.92 -7.00 7.10
CA ASP A 37 -13.81 -7.54 8.13
C ASP A 37 -13.77 -9.08 8.18
N ALA A 38 -13.58 -9.75 7.04
CA ALA A 38 -13.43 -11.20 7.00
C ALA A 38 -12.06 -11.70 7.52
N ALA A 39 -11.02 -10.87 7.51
CA ALA A 39 -9.65 -11.25 7.85
C ALA A 39 -9.31 -10.98 9.33
N GLN A 40 -10.02 -11.64 10.25
CA GLN A 40 -9.86 -11.44 11.71
C GLN A 40 -8.77 -12.30 12.36
N GLU A 41 -8.24 -13.30 11.66
CA GLU A 41 -7.30 -14.26 12.24
C GLU A 41 -5.85 -13.75 12.12
N GLU A 42 -5.20 -13.55 13.27
CA GLU A 42 -3.77 -13.27 13.33
C GLU A 42 -2.97 -14.56 13.19
N LYS A 43 -2.17 -14.67 12.13
CA LYS A 43 -1.30 -15.82 11.84
C LYS A 43 0.08 -15.37 11.41
N GLY A 44 1.09 -16.20 11.70
CA GLY A 44 2.41 -16.03 11.10
C GLY A 44 2.35 -16.26 9.59
N LEU A 45 2.91 -15.34 8.81
CA LEU A 45 2.97 -15.43 7.35
C LEU A 45 4.38 -15.82 6.90
N PHE A 46 4.47 -16.61 5.84
CA PHE A 46 5.74 -16.91 5.17
C PHE A 46 5.79 -16.20 3.82
N LEU A 47 6.64 -15.19 3.70
CA LEU A 47 6.76 -14.34 2.51
C LEU A 47 8.04 -14.65 1.73
N ILE A 48 7.88 -15.00 0.45
CA ILE A 48 9.01 -15.23 -0.47
C ILE A 48 9.11 -14.04 -1.41
N ILE A 49 10.16 -13.23 -1.26
CA ILE A 49 10.45 -12.10 -2.16
C ILE A 49 11.49 -12.56 -3.19
N THR A 50 11.04 -12.84 -4.40
CA THR A 50 11.87 -13.35 -5.50
C THR A 50 11.79 -12.44 -6.74
N GLY A 51 12.61 -12.74 -7.76
CA GLY A 51 12.70 -11.99 -9.02
C GLY A 51 14.07 -11.37 -9.24
N ASN A 52 14.36 -10.93 -10.47
CA ASN A 52 15.69 -10.40 -10.83
C ASN A 52 15.89 -8.92 -10.46
N GLY A 53 14.84 -8.24 -9.99
CA GLY A 53 14.90 -6.84 -9.56
C GLY A 53 15.81 -6.61 -8.35
N LYS A 54 16.43 -5.42 -8.29
CA LYS A 54 17.13 -4.92 -7.09
C LYS A 54 16.10 -4.61 -6.00
N GLY A 55 16.46 -4.83 -4.74
CA GLY A 55 15.62 -4.45 -3.59
C GLY A 55 14.94 -5.59 -2.83
N LYS A 56 15.14 -6.86 -3.23
CA LYS A 56 14.60 -8.02 -2.48
C LYS A 56 15.07 -8.03 -1.03
N SER A 57 16.38 -7.96 -0.82
CA SER A 57 16.97 -7.90 0.52
C SER A 57 16.53 -6.63 1.25
N THR A 58 16.61 -5.46 0.60
CA THR A 58 16.24 -4.17 1.18
C THR A 58 14.79 -4.13 1.67
N SER A 59 13.85 -4.73 0.93
CA SER A 59 12.45 -4.84 1.35
C SER A 59 12.28 -5.76 2.58
N GLY A 60 13.06 -6.84 2.65
CA GLY A 60 13.14 -7.70 3.84
C GLY A 60 13.65 -6.93 5.05
N PHE A 61 14.77 -6.22 4.93
CA PHE A 61 15.33 -5.40 6.01
C PHE A 61 14.41 -4.25 6.42
N GLY A 62 13.71 -3.62 5.49
CA GLY A 62 12.70 -2.60 5.80
C GLY A 62 11.54 -3.16 6.64
N THR A 63 11.14 -4.41 6.41
CA THR A 63 10.11 -5.08 7.22
C THR A 63 10.63 -5.37 8.63
N ILE A 64 11.88 -5.80 8.75
CA ILE A 64 12.53 -6.00 10.06
C ILE A 64 12.66 -4.68 10.82
N ALA A 65 13.12 -3.62 10.16
CA ALA A 65 13.22 -2.29 10.76
C ALA A 65 11.86 -1.80 11.29
N ARG A 66 10.77 -2.05 10.54
CA ARG A 66 9.40 -1.77 10.99
C ARG A 66 9.05 -2.59 12.24
N ALA A 67 9.30 -3.89 12.24
CA ALA A 67 8.98 -4.77 13.35
C ALA A 67 9.75 -4.38 14.64
N VAL A 68 11.04 -4.09 14.52
CA VAL A 68 11.87 -3.59 15.62
C VAL A 68 11.39 -2.23 16.11
N GLY A 69 10.96 -1.33 15.21
CA GLY A 69 10.34 -0.06 15.59
C GLY A 69 9.04 -0.20 16.40
N HIS A 70 8.34 -1.32 16.26
CA HIS A 70 7.18 -1.69 17.08
C HIS A 70 7.55 -2.57 18.29
N GLY A 71 8.83 -2.69 18.64
CA GLY A 71 9.30 -3.45 19.81
C GLY A 71 9.32 -4.96 19.64
N GLN A 72 9.20 -5.48 18.41
CA GLN A 72 9.24 -6.92 18.15
C GLN A 72 10.69 -7.42 18.03
N THR A 73 10.94 -8.62 18.55
CA THR A 73 12.26 -9.28 18.42
C THR A 73 12.41 -9.92 17.04
N CYS A 74 13.49 -9.61 16.33
CA CYS A 74 13.75 -10.09 14.97
C CYS A 74 15.13 -10.76 14.86
N GLY A 75 15.24 -11.77 14.00
CA GLY A 75 16.50 -12.43 13.65
C GLY A 75 16.77 -12.37 12.15
N VAL A 76 18.03 -12.25 11.75
CA VAL A 76 18.47 -12.20 10.34
C VAL A 76 19.48 -13.32 10.08
N GLY A 77 19.24 -14.11 9.05
CA GLY A 77 20.23 -15.04 8.48
C GLY A 77 20.63 -14.61 7.06
N GLN A 78 21.88 -14.19 6.88
CA GLN A 78 22.44 -13.94 5.55
C GLN A 78 23.26 -15.16 5.11
N PHE A 79 22.77 -15.88 4.09
CA PHE A 79 23.44 -17.09 3.56
C PHE A 79 24.62 -16.79 2.64
N ILE A 80 24.82 -15.52 2.26
CA ILE A 80 25.93 -15.08 1.40
C ILE A 80 26.99 -14.40 2.28
N LYS A 81 28.21 -14.90 2.19
CA LYS A 81 29.39 -14.30 2.86
C LYS A 81 29.92 -13.15 2.01
N GLY A 82 29.31 -11.96 2.13
CA GLY A 82 29.86 -10.76 1.49
C GLY A 82 31.09 -10.26 2.26
N THR A 83 32.23 -10.04 1.61
CA THR A 83 33.39 -9.33 2.20
C THR A 83 33.24 -7.80 2.15
N TRP A 84 32.15 -7.31 1.56
CA TRP A 84 31.84 -5.89 1.43
C TRP A 84 31.15 -5.35 2.69
N ASP A 85 31.51 -4.13 3.09
CA ASP A 85 30.79 -3.36 4.11
C ASP A 85 29.32 -3.20 3.71
N CYS A 86 28.47 -4.03 4.30
CA CYS A 86 27.03 -3.82 4.29
C CYS A 86 26.69 -3.07 5.57
N GLY A 87 26.02 -1.92 5.45
CA GLY A 87 25.56 -1.15 6.61
C GLY A 87 24.67 -1.94 7.58
N GLU A 88 24.12 -3.08 7.14
CA GLU A 88 23.35 -4.03 7.97
C GLU A 88 24.24 -4.92 8.87
N ARG A 89 25.57 -4.98 8.63
CA ARG A 89 26.55 -5.74 9.42
C ARG A 89 27.40 -4.87 10.34
N ALA A 90 27.46 -3.57 10.09
CA ALA A 90 28.20 -2.64 10.94
C ALA A 90 27.29 -2.18 12.09
N CYS A 91 27.18 -3.03 13.12
CA CYS A 91 26.73 -2.69 14.45
C CYS A 91 27.79 -3.12 15.45
#